data_AF-A0A0S4W840-F1
#
_entry.id   AF-A0A0S4W840-F1
#
_cell.length_a   1.000
_cell.length_b   1.000
_cell.length_c   1.000
_cell.angle_alpha   90.00
_cell.angle_beta   90.00
_cell.angle_gamma   90.00
#
_symmetry.space_group_name_H-M   'P 1'
#
loop_
_entity.id
_entity.type
_entity.pdbx_description
1 polymer ?
#
loop_
_entity_poly.entity_id
_entity_poly.type
_entity_poly.pdbx_seq_one_letter_code
_entity_poly.pdbx_strand_id
1 'polypeptide(L)'
;MLYYPAKGNDTYTCGEAKAAAALNNESAIDLFVELNGVALQDVKRYRVASDKCFDIFERIQPEQRPYKAYPSASDGYWILLKPLQRGRYTLKFGGRYNRESSAYGHMVQDIEYELIAQ
;
A
#
# COMPACT_ATOMS: atom_id res chain seq x y z
N MET A 1 0.25 -1.82 -1.69
CA MET A 1 0.21 -3.25 -1.32
C MET A 1 1.60 -3.71 -0.94
N LEU A 2 1.66 -4.61 0.02
CA LEU A 2 2.88 -5.20 0.56
C LEU A 2 2.71 -6.72 0.47
N TYR A 3 3.77 -7.41 0.07
CA TYR A 3 3.83 -8.85 0.11
C TYR A 3 5.08 -9.30 0.86
N TYR A 4 4.94 -10.36 1.65
CA TYR A 4 6.04 -11.07 2.29
C TYR A 4 5.68 -12.55 2.45
N PRO A 5 6.65 -13.48 2.36
CA PRO A 5 6.39 -14.90 2.44
C PRO A 5 5.95 -15.31 3.86
N ALA A 6 5.07 -16.31 3.94
CA ALA A 6 4.76 -16.96 5.20
C ALA A 6 6.00 -17.67 5.78
N LYS A 7 6.04 -17.83 7.10
CA LYS A 7 7.12 -18.51 7.80
C LYS A 7 7.37 -19.91 7.23
N GLY A 8 8.62 -20.21 6.87
CA GLY A 8 9.05 -21.50 6.32
C GLY A 8 8.92 -21.64 4.81
N ASN A 9 8.50 -20.59 4.10
CA ASN A 9 8.51 -20.57 2.64
C ASN A 9 9.84 -20.01 2.10
N ASP A 10 10.86 -20.88 2.06
CA ASP A 10 12.22 -20.51 1.69
C ASP A 10 12.47 -20.55 0.16
N THR A 11 11.49 -21.02 -0.62
CA THR A 11 11.58 -21.13 -2.08
C THR A 11 11.09 -19.88 -2.80
N TYR A 12 10.41 -18.97 -2.09
CA TYR A 12 9.81 -17.79 -2.69
C TYR A 12 10.88 -16.81 -3.17
N THR A 13 10.76 -16.38 -4.42
CA THR A 13 11.76 -15.52 -5.07
C THR A 13 11.41 -14.05 -4.94
N CYS A 14 12.42 -13.20 -5.09
CA CYS A 14 12.20 -11.74 -5.09
C CYS A 14 11.33 -11.30 -6.27
N GLY A 15 11.46 -11.95 -7.43
CA GLY A 15 10.60 -11.68 -8.60
C GLY A 15 9.13 -11.95 -8.30
N GLU A 16 8.82 -13.07 -7.65
CA GLU A 16 7.45 -13.42 -7.24
C GLU A 16 6.91 -12.43 -6.20
N ALA A 17 7.71 -12.02 -5.21
CA ALA A 17 7.29 -11.04 -4.22
C ALA A 17 6.95 -9.69 -4.87
N LYS A 18 7.78 -9.20 -5.79
CA LYS A 18 7.51 -7.96 -6.53
C LYS A 18 6.26 -8.07 -7.41
N ALA A 19 6.09 -9.18 -8.12
CA ALA A 19 4.90 -9.41 -8.95
C ALA A 19 3.62 -9.48 -8.11
N ALA A 20 3.65 -10.19 -6.98
CA ALA A 20 2.52 -10.27 -6.06
C ALA A 20 2.16 -8.91 -5.45
N ALA A 21 3.15 -8.08 -5.12
CA ALA A 21 2.92 -6.73 -4.60
C ALA A 21 2.30 -5.79 -5.65
N ALA A 22 2.69 -5.93 -6.93
CA ALA A 22 2.23 -5.07 -8.02
C ALA A 22 0.79 -5.36 -8.50
N LEU A 23 0.33 -6.61 -8.34
CA LEU A 23 -0.88 -7.15 -8.97
C LEU A 23 -2.13 -6.24 -8.85
N ASN A 24 -2.41 -5.72 -7.65
CA ASN A 24 -3.58 -4.87 -7.46
C ASN A 24 -3.43 -3.49 -8.10
N ASN A 25 -2.21 -2.95 -8.18
CA ASN A 25 -2.01 -1.59 -8.71
C ASN A 25 -1.99 -1.57 -10.23
N GLU A 26 -1.63 -2.69 -10.88
CA GLU A 26 -1.75 -2.87 -12.32
C GLU A 26 -3.21 -2.86 -12.78
N SER A 27 -4.14 -3.31 -11.94
CA SER A 27 -5.57 -3.36 -12.24
C SER A 27 -6.39 -2.20 -11.66
N ALA A 28 -5.73 -1.17 -11.12
CA ALA A 28 -6.39 0.01 -10.59
C ALA A 28 -7.05 0.83 -11.72
N ILE A 29 -8.38 0.81 -11.76
CA ILE A 29 -9.19 1.56 -12.71
C ILE A 29 -9.16 3.04 -12.31
N ASP A 30 -9.59 3.31 -11.07
CA ASP A 30 -9.68 4.64 -10.50
C ASP A 30 -9.06 4.68 -9.12
N LEU A 31 -8.45 5.81 -8.82
CA LEU A 31 -7.88 6.15 -7.53
C LEU A 31 -8.25 7.59 -7.23
N PHE A 32 -8.65 7.87 -6.00
CA PHE A 32 -8.93 9.23 -5.57
C PHE A 32 -8.34 9.46 -4.18
N VAL A 33 -7.92 10.70 -3.94
CA VAL A 33 -7.57 11.21 -2.62
C VAL A 33 -8.06 12.65 -2.55
N GLU A 34 -8.73 13.00 -1.47
CA GLU A 34 -9.28 14.33 -1.22
C GLU A 34 -8.96 14.78 0.20
N LEU A 35 -8.53 16.03 0.34
CA LEU A 35 -8.36 16.67 1.65
C LEU A 35 -9.29 17.88 1.72
N ASN A 36 -10.25 17.87 2.65
CA ASN A 36 -11.32 18.87 2.74
C ASN A 36 -12.09 19.05 1.41
N GLY A 37 -12.31 17.96 0.68
CA GLY A 37 -12.95 17.96 -0.64
C GLY A 37 -12.06 18.47 -1.78
N VAL A 38 -10.80 18.84 -1.52
CA VAL A 38 -9.84 19.21 -2.57
C VAL A 38 -9.14 17.94 -3.07
N ALA A 39 -9.44 17.55 -4.30
CA ALA A 39 -8.87 16.35 -4.93
C ALA A 39 -7.39 16.53 -5.30
N LEU A 40 -6.59 15.51 -4.97
CA LEU A 40 -5.23 15.36 -5.46
C LEU A 40 -5.26 14.93 -6.93
N GLN A 41 -4.73 15.79 -7.80
CA GLN A 41 -4.60 15.48 -9.21
C GLN A 41 -3.54 14.42 -9.45
N ASP A 42 -3.82 13.52 -10.39
CA ASP A 42 -2.92 12.46 -10.85
C ASP A 42 -2.30 11.62 -9.70
N VAL A 43 -3.16 10.92 -8.95
CA VAL A 43 -2.75 10.00 -7.87
C VAL A 43 -1.74 8.96 -8.37
N LYS A 44 -1.78 8.60 -9.66
CA LYS A 44 -0.93 7.57 -10.25
C LYS A 44 0.56 7.93 -10.23
N ARG A 45 0.91 9.22 -10.23
CA ARG A 45 2.31 9.68 -10.11
C ARG A 45 2.98 9.33 -8.77
N TYR A 46 2.18 8.98 -7.76
CA TYR A 46 2.66 8.58 -6.43
C TYR A 46 2.84 7.07 -6.28
N ARG A 47 2.82 6.31 -7.39
CA ARG A 47 3.17 4.89 -7.35
C ARG A 47 4.64 4.73 -6.99
N VAL A 48 4.92 4.01 -5.92
CA VAL A 48 6.28 3.63 -5.52
C VAL A 48 6.33 2.13 -5.35
N ALA A 49 7.27 1.51 -6.05
CA ALA A 49 7.60 0.11 -5.93
C ALA A 49 9.00 -0.05 -5.34
N SER A 50 9.19 -1.08 -4.52
CA SER A 50 10.49 -1.45 -4.00
C SER A 50 11.45 -1.80 -5.15
N ASP A 51 12.62 -1.16 -5.17
CA ASP A 51 13.67 -1.46 -6.15
C ASP A 51 14.24 -2.87 -5.91
N LYS A 52 14.56 -3.17 -4.65
CA LYS A 52 15.05 -4.47 -4.17
C LYS A 52 14.10 -5.06 -3.14
N CYS A 53 14.10 -6.38 -3.02
CA CYS A 53 13.42 -7.03 -1.91
C CYS A 53 14.15 -6.77 -0.59
N PHE A 54 13.40 -6.81 0.49
CA PHE A 54 13.88 -6.55 1.85
C PHE A 54 13.31 -7.60 2.82
N ASP A 55 13.81 -7.62 4.05
CA ASP A 55 13.13 -8.34 5.15
C ASP A 55 12.27 -7.32 5.89
N ILE A 56 10.95 -7.51 5.88
CA ILE A 56 10.03 -6.58 6.55
C ILE A 56 10.28 -6.49 8.07
N PHE A 57 10.90 -7.51 8.65
CA PHE A 57 11.20 -7.55 10.08
C PHE A 57 12.65 -7.21 10.42
N GLU A 58 13.45 -6.72 9.46
CA GLU A 58 14.87 -6.40 9.66
C GLU A 58 15.12 -5.44 10.85
N ARG A 59 14.17 -4.54 11.13
CA ARG A 59 14.29 -3.53 12.20
C ARG A 59 13.59 -3.91 13.51
N ILE A 60 13.02 -5.11 13.60
CA ILE A 60 12.40 -5.60 14.83
C ILE A 60 13.49 -5.98 15.84
N GLN A 61 13.24 -5.70 17.12
CA GLN A 61 14.15 -6.05 18.20
C GLN A 61 14.40 -7.57 18.25
N PRO A 62 15.65 -8.06 18.31
CA PRO A 62 15.97 -9.48 18.29
C PRO A 62 15.26 -10.31 19.37
N GLU A 63 14.97 -9.70 20.53
CA GLU A 63 14.29 -10.30 21.67
C GLU A 63 12.87 -10.76 21.31
N GLN A 64 12.23 -10.12 20.33
CA GLN A 64 10.91 -10.49 19.81
C GLN A 64 10.97 -11.71 18.89
N ARG A 65 12.18 -12.20 18.56
CA ARG A 65 12.44 -13.39 17.73
C ARG A 65 11.61 -13.41 16.44
N PRO A 66 11.67 -12.34 15.62
CA PRO A 66 10.98 -12.35 14.34
C PRO A 66 11.54 -13.49 13.47
N TYR A 67 10.68 -14.11 12.67
CA TYR A 67 11.17 -14.97 11.60
C TYR A 67 11.69 -14.09 10.46
N LYS A 68 12.58 -14.65 9.64
CA LYS A 68 13.08 -13.96 8.44
C LYS A 68 12.00 -13.95 7.37
N ALA A 69 11.44 -12.78 7.08
CA ALA A 69 10.39 -12.60 6.08
C ALA A 69 10.99 -12.03 4.79
N TYR A 70 12.02 -12.69 4.27
CA TYR A 70 12.67 -12.34 3.00
C TYR A 70 12.37 -13.43 1.96
N PRO A 71 12.02 -13.09 0.70
CA PRO A 71 11.96 -11.73 0.14
C PRO A 71 10.60 -11.05 0.33
N SER A 72 10.59 -9.86 0.94
CA SER A 72 9.44 -8.94 0.95
C SER A 72 9.55 -7.90 -0.16
N ALA A 73 8.42 -7.43 -0.67
CA ALA A 73 8.34 -6.33 -1.64
C ALA A 73 7.10 -5.48 -1.42
N SER A 74 7.18 -4.19 -1.77
CA SER A 74 6.03 -3.28 -1.78
C SER A 74 5.85 -2.66 -3.15
N ASP A 75 4.59 -2.42 -3.51
CA ASP A 75 4.19 -1.62 -4.65
C ASP A 75 2.84 -0.99 -4.29
N GLY A 76 2.72 0.32 -4.36
CA GLY A 76 1.49 1.02 -3.99
C GLY A 76 1.52 2.50 -4.33
N TYR A 77 0.38 3.15 -4.21
CA TYR A 77 0.26 4.60 -4.27
C TYR A 77 0.44 5.17 -2.87
N TRP A 78 1.60 5.74 -2.60
CA TRP A 78 1.99 6.21 -1.27
C TRP A 78 1.93 7.73 -1.22
N ILE A 79 1.02 8.27 -0.42
CA ILE A 79 0.80 9.71 -0.29
C ILE A 79 1.18 10.16 1.10
N LEU A 80 2.08 11.13 1.17
CA LEU A 80 2.46 11.79 2.41
C LEU A 80 1.81 13.18 2.46
N LEU A 81 1.05 13.45 3.51
CA LEU A 81 0.55 14.79 3.77
C LEU A 81 1.67 15.65 4.33
N LYS A 82 1.83 16.87 3.79
CA LYS A 82 2.64 17.90 4.45
C LYS A 82 2.07 18.17 5.85
N PRO A 83 2.89 18.65 6.81
CA PRO A 83 2.40 19.07 8.12
C PRO A 83 1.19 20.00 7.96
N LEU A 84 0.08 19.62 8.58
CA LEU A 84 -1.16 20.39 8.57
C LEU A 84 -1.05 21.52 9.59
N GLN A 85 -1.65 22.66 9.28
CA GLN A 85 -1.84 23.70 10.30
C GLN A 85 -2.84 23.21 11.35
N ARG A 86 -2.81 23.79 12.54
CA ARG A 86 -3.77 23.46 13.59
C ARG A 86 -5.20 23.63 13.07
N GLY A 87 -6.03 22.61 13.25
CA GLY A 87 -7.40 22.60 12.71
C GLY A 87 -7.98 21.20 12.54
N ARG A 88 -9.19 21.13 11.97
CA ARG A 88 -9.91 19.90 11.64
C ARG A 88 -9.92 19.70 10.13
N TYR A 89 -9.64 18.47 9.69
CA TYR A 89 -9.58 18.11 8.29
C TYR A 89 -10.31 16.79 8.03
N THR A 90 -10.89 16.64 6.84
CA THR A 90 -11.45 15.39 6.34
C THR A 90 -10.55 14.86 5.23
N LEU A 91 -10.00 13.67 5.42
CA LEU A 91 -9.22 12.95 4.41
C LEU A 91 -10.09 11.82 3.86
N LYS A 92 -10.36 11.84 2.56
CA LYS A 92 -11.03 10.73 1.85
C LYS A 92 -10.06 10.13 0.84
N PHE A 93 -10.04 8.81 0.74
CA PHE A 93 -9.25 8.13 -0.29
C PHE A 93 -9.80 6.76 -0.59
N GLY A 94 -9.52 6.28 -1.79
CA GLY A 94 -10.06 5.02 -2.23
C GLY A 94 -9.67 4.68 -3.65
N GLY A 95 -10.24 3.58 -4.13
CA GLY A 95 -9.97 3.10 -5.47
C GLY A 95 -10.91 1.99 -5.90
N ARG A 96 -11.01 1.83 -7.22
CA ARG A 96 -11.73 0.76 -7.89
C ARG A 96 -10.73 -0.11 -8.64
N TYR A 97 -10.79 -1.41 -8.43
CA TYR A 97 -9.87 -2.36 -9.04
C TYR A 97 -10.65 -3.34 -9.93
N ASN A 98 -10.20 -3.56 -11.17
CA ASN A 98 -10.82 -4.56 -12.05
C ASN A 98 -10.15 -5.91 -11.81
N ARG A 99 -10.86 -6.90 -11.27
CA ARG A 99 -10.32 -8.25 -11.17
C ARG A 99 -11.26 -9.22 -11.85
N GLU A 100 -11.02 -9.52 -13.12
CA GLU A 100 -11.88 -10.42 -13.90
C GLU A 100 -11.82 -11.89 -13.43
N SER A 101 -10.95 -12.26 -12.48
CA SER A 101 -10.63 -13.67 -12.19
C SER A 101 -10.93 -14.20 -10.77
N SER A 102 -11.76 -13.57 -9.94
CA SER A 102 -12.24 -14.22 -8.70
C SER A 102 -13.49 -13.55 -8.13
N ALA A 103 -14.16 -14.20 -7.18
CA ALA A 103 -15.41 -13.79 -6.50
C ALA A 103 -15.43 -12.38 -5.84
N TYR A 104 -14.37 -11.58 -6.02
CA TYR A 104 -14.17 -10.22 -5.51
C TYR A 104 -14.08 -9.18 -6.66
N GLY A 105 -14.72 -9.45 -7.80
CA GLY A 105 -14.48 -8.80 -9.09
C GLY A 105 -14.65 -7.27 -9.17
N HIS A 106 -15.19 -6.62 -8.15
CA HIS A 106 -15.29 -5.16 -8.06
C HIS A 106 -15.01 -4.70 -6.64
N MET A 107 -13.74 -4.72 -6.22
CA MET A 107 -13.37 -4.10 -4.94
C MET A 107 -13.39 -2.59 -5.11
N VAL A 108 -14.35 -1.95 -4.43
CA VAL A 108 -14.37 -0.51 -4.21
C VAL A 108 -13.92 -0.27 -2.77
N GLN A 109 -12.80 0.42 -2.63
CA GLN A 109 -12.37 0.95 -1.34
C GLN A 109 -12.75 2.42 -1.30
N ASP A 110 -13.43 2.82 -0.24
CA ASP A 110 -13.77 4.20 0.08
C ASP A 110 -13.57 4.37 1.59
N ILE A 111 -12.58 5.18 1.96
CA ILE A 111 -12.13 5.35 3.34
C ILE A 111 -12.12 6.84 3.63
N GLU A 112 -12.71 7.20 4.77
CA GLU A 112 -12.76 8.56 5.27
C GLU A 112 -12.21 8.63 6.70
N TYR A 113 -11.31 9.58 6.93
CA TYR A 113 -10.78 9.91 8.24
C TYR A 113 -11.03 11.37 8.58
N GLU A 114 -11.23 11.61 9.87
CA GLU A 114 -11.15 12.93 10.45
C GLU A 114 -9.78 13.11 11.12
N LEU A 115 -9.07 14.17 10.74
CA LEU A 115 -7.77 14.52 11.28
C LEU A 115 -7.89 15.79 12.12
N ILE A 116 -7.44 15.74 13.37
CA ILE A 116 -7.34 16.89 14.27
C ILE A 116 -5.86 17.21 14.47
N ALA A 117 -5.39 18.27 13.82
CA ALA A 117 -4.03 18.78 13.98
C ALA A 117 -4.02 19.78 15.15
N GLN A 118 -3.14 19.54 16.13
CA GLN A 118 -3.06 20.33 17.38
C GLN A 118 -1.89 21.29 17.40
#